data_AF-A0A3R7WB44-F1
#
_entry.id   AF-A0A3R7WB44-F1
#
_cell.length_a   1.000
_cell.length_b   1.000
_cell.length_c   1.000
_cell.angle_alpha   90.00
_cell.angle_beta   90.00
_cell.angle_gamma   90.00
#
_symmetry.space_group_name_H-M   'P 1'
#
loop_
_entity.id
_entity.type
_entity.pdbx_description
1 polymer ?
#
loop_
_entity_poly.entity_id
_entity_poly.type
_entity_poly.pdbx_seq_one_letter_code
_entity_poly.pdbx_strand_id
1 'polypeptide(L)' 'MRYLIITISVLFFSSVNLACEHLVESANDNSSKLMGKKSKFYDAYKQGKCVLEEALKPFSEEQRELIANLIAKTYKIEN' A
#
# COMPACT_ATOMS: atom_id res chain seq x y z
N MET A 1 -15.15 5.69 34.08
CA MET A 1 -15.38 6.19 32.71
C MET A 1 -14.15 6.72 31.96
N ARG A 2 -13.01 7.01 32.59
CA ARG A 2 -11.79 7.44 31.86
C ARG A 2 -11.12 6.31 31.06
N TYR A 3 -11.11 5.09 31.59
CA TYR A 3 -10.43 3.95 30.94
C TYR A 3 -11.16 3.41 29.70
N LEU A 4 -12.49 3.57 29.62
CA LEU A 4 -13.27 3.13 28.45
C LEU A 4 -12.97 3.95 27.19
N ILE A 5 -12.64 5.24 27.35
CA ILE A 5 -12.27 6.11 26.23
C ILE A 5 -10.92 5.68 25.65
N ILE A 6 -9.99 5.26 26.51
CA ILE A 6 -8.64 4.79 26.12
C ILE A 6 -8.72 3.44 25.38
N THR A 7 -9.59 2.52 25.83
CA THR A 7 -9.75 1.22 25.16
C THR A 7 -10.39 1.35 23.77
N ILE A 8 -11.30 2.30 23.58
CA ILE A 8 -11.92 2.55 22.27
C ILE A 8 -10.89 3.17 21.31
N SER A 9 -10.03 4.08 21.76
CA SER A 9 -9.05 4.72 20.86
C SER A 9 -8.02 3.74 20.32
N VAL A 10 -7.60 2.73 21.08
CA VAL A 10 -6.61 1.73 20.63
C VAL A 10 -7.16 0.84 19.51
N LEU A 11 -8.46 0.50 19.54
CA LEU A 11 -9.09 -0.36 18.54
C LEU A 11 -9.27 0.30 17.16
N PHE A 12 -9.38 1.64 17.12
CA PHE A 12 -9.52 2.39 15.86
C PHE A 12 -8.22 2.49 15.05
N PHE A 13 -7.04 2.41 15.67
CA PHE A 13 -5.75 2.46 14.96
C PHE A 13 -5.31 1.10 14.40
N SER A 14 -5.86 -0.01 14.92
CA SER A 14 -5.53 -1.36 14.45
C SER A 14 -6.16 -1.75 13.11
N SER A 15 -7.26 -1.11 12.70
CA SER A 15 -7.99 -1.51 11.48
C SER A 15 -7.37 -0.98 10.18
N VAL A 16 -6.62 0.14 10.23
CA VAL A 16 -5.98 0.72 9.04
C VAL A 16 -4.72 -0.04 8.59
N ASN A 17 -4.05 -0.76 9.49
CA ASN A 17 -2.89 -1.59 9.14
C ASN A 17 -3.29 -2.98 8.61
N LEU A 18 -4.52 -3.42 8.90
CA LEU A 18 -4.97 -4.80 8.64
C LEU A 18 -5.35 -5.05 7.17
N ALA A 19 -5.56 -4.00 6.37
CA ALA A 19 -5.86 -4.14 4.94
C ALA A 19 -4.66 -4.65 4.11
N CYS A 20 -3.43 -4.42 4.58
CA CYS A 20 -2.21 -4.69 3.82
C CYS A 20 -1.42 -5.94 4.26
N GLU A 21 -1.75 -6.50 5.42
CA GLU A 21 -1.20 -7.78 5.87
C GLU A 21 -1.65 -8.92 4.94
N HIS A 22 -2.84 -8.78 4.32
CA HIS A 22 -3.52 -9.83 3.57
C HIS A 22 -3.43 -9.71 2.05
N LEU A 23 -2.54 -8.88 1.52
CA LEU A 23 -2.17 -8.99 0.11
C LEU A 23 -1.45 -10.31 -0.09
N VAL A 24 -2.22 -11.28 -0.58
CA VAL A 24 -1.74 -12.52 -1.15
C VAL A 24 -0.66 -12.13 -2.16
N GLU A 25 0.58 -12.48 -1.84
CA GLU A 25 1.73 -12.48 -2.76
C GLU A 25 1.25 -13.27 -3.97
N SER A 26 0.81 -12.57 -5.03
CA SER A 26 0.45 -13.24 -6.27
C SER A 26 1.69 -14.01 -6.67
N ALA A 27 1.56 -15.33 -6.79
CA ALA A 27 2.66 -16.30 -6.77
C ALA A 27 3.71 -16.12 -7.89
N ASN A 28 3.61 -15.07 -8.70
CA ASN A 28 4.45 -14.73 -9.82
C ASN A 28 5.21 -13.39 -9.63
N ASP A 29 5.15 -12.76 -8.46
CA ASP A 29 5.80 -11.47 -8.22
C ASP A 29 7.31 -11.64 -7.92
N ASN A 30 8.10 -11.74 -8.99
CA ASN A 30 9.58 -11.77 -8.95
C ASN A 30 10.20 -10.49 -8.36
N SER A 31 9.42 -9.45 -8.03
CA SER A 31 9.92 -8.23 -7.37
C SER A 31 10.69 -8.54 -6.09
N SER A 32 10.27 -9.54 -5.34
CA SER A 32 10.91 -9.94 -4.09
C SER A 32 12.34 -10.47 -4.26
N LYS A 33 12.63 -11.10 -5.41
CA LYS A 33 13.97 -11.57 -5.80
C LYS A 33 14.84 -10.42 -6.30
N LEU A 34 14.24 -9.45 -7.00
CA LEU A 34 14.93 -8.28 -7.53
C LEU A 34 15.28 -7.25 -6.45
N MET A 35 14.36 -7.01 -5.51
CA MET A 35 14.44 -5.96 -4.49
C MET A 35 15.07 -6.46 -3.17
N GLY A 36 15.19 -7.78 -3.01
CA GLY A 36 15.63 -8.45 -1.78
C GLY A 36 14.53 -8.51 -0.73
N LYS A 37 14.02 -9.72 -0.43
CA LYS A 37 12.90 -10.02 0.50
C LYS A 37 12.99 -9.44 1.93
N LYS A 38 14.11 -8.83 2.32
CA LYS A 38 14.33 -8.23 3.65
C LYS A 38 14.88 -6.79 3.57
N SER A 39 14.81 -6.16 2.40
CA SER A 39 15.26 -4.79 2.24
C SER A 39 14.15 -3.83 2.67
N LYS A 40 14.54 -2.71 3.28
CA LYS A 40 13.62 -1.60 3.57
C LYS A 40 12.89 -1.11 2.32
N PHE A 41 13.54 -1.24 1.17
CA PHE A 41 12.95 -0.90 -0.13
C PHE A 41 11.79 -1.84 -0.49
N TYR A 42 11.96 -3.16 -0.33
CA TYR A 42 10.91 -4.13 -0.57
C TYR A 42 9.72 -3.94 0.39
N ASP A 43 9.98 -3.66 1.66
CA ASP A 43 8.92 -3.40 2.64
C ASP A 43 8.12 -2.13 2.28
N ALA A 44 8.81 -1.05 1.92
CA ALA A 44 8.18 0.19 1.46
C ALA A 44 7.40 -0.01 0.15
N TYR A 45 7.94 -0.80 -0.79
CA TYR A 45 7.24 -1.18 -2.02
C TYR A 45 5.95 -1.94 -1.73
N LYS A 46 5.99 -2.96 -0.87
CA LYS A 46 4.81 -3.77 -0.51
C LYS A 46 3.73 -2.91 0.15
N GLN A 47 4.13 -2.06 1.10
CA GLN A 47 3.21 -1.15 1.77
C GLN A 47 2.60 -0.12 0.79
N GLY A 48 3.43 0.50 -0.04
CA GLY A 48 2.99 1.49 -1.02
C GLY A 48 2.04 0.90 -2.07
N LYS A 49 2.39 -0.26 -2.62
CA LYS A 49 1.54 -1.01 -3.57
C LYS A 49 0.17 -1.28 -2.97
N CYS A 50 0.11 -1.71 -1.73
CA CYS A 50 -1.15 -1.99 -1.07
C CYS A 50 -2.07 -0.79 -0.93
N VAL A 51 -1.55 0.30 -0.36
CA VAL A 51 -2.34 1.52 -0.13
C VAL A 51 -2.84 2.06 -1.47
N LEU A 52 -2.01 1.97 -2.51
CA LEU A 52 -2.38 2.38 -3.86
C LEU A 52 -3.47 1.47 -4.45
N GLU A 53 -3.35 0.15 -4.36
CA GLU A 53 -4.34 -0.80 -4.89
C GLU A 53 -5.72 -0.63 -4.23
N GLU A 54 -5.77 -0.45 -2.90
CA GLU A 54 -7.04 -0.25 -2.20
C GLU A 54 -7.67 1.11 -2.55
N ALA A 55 -6.86 2.18 -2.64
CA ALA A 55 -7.34 3.50 -3.05
C ALA A 55 -7.85 3.50 -4.51
N LEU A 56 -7.29 2.65 -5.36
CA LEU A 56 -7.63 2.55 -6.77
C LEU A 56 -8.81 1.59 -7.08
N LYS A 57 -9.23 0.79 -6.10
CA LYS A 57 -10.33 -0.19 -6.23
C LYS A 57 -11.63 0.37 -6.84
N PRO A 58 -12.07 1.61 -6.55
CA PRO A 58 -13.30 2.16 -7.14
C PRO A 58 -13.21 2.50 -8.63
N PHE A 59 -12.01 2.58 -9.19
CA PHE A 59 -11.78 3.02 -10.58
C PHE A 59 -11.70 1.84 -11.56
N SER A 60 -12.00 2.10 -12.84
CA SER A 60 -11.80 1.13 -13.92
C SER A 60 -10.31 0.87 -14.18
N GLU A 61 -9.97 -0.24 -14.84
CA GLU A 61 -8.58 -0.59 -15.18
C GLU A 61 -7.86 0.54 -15.93
N GLU A 62 -8.51 1.14 -16.93
CA GLU A 62 -7.98 2.28 -17.70
C GLU A 62 -7.69 3.50 -16.80
N GLN A 63 -8.60 3.79 -15.86
CA GLN A 63 -8.43 4.91 -14.92
C GLN A 63 -7.28 4.62 -13.94
N ARG A 64 -7.14 3.38 -13.47
CA ARG A 64 -6.03 2.98 -12.60
C ARG A 64 -4.69 3.12 -13.31
N GLU A 65 -4.61 2.71 -14.57
CA GLU A 65 -3.42 2.86 -15.39
C GLU A 65 -3.08 4.34 -15.63
N LEU A 66 -4.08 5.16 -15.96
CA LEU A 66 -3.91 6.60 -16.12
C LEU A 66 -3.36 7.26 -14.85
N ILE A 67 -3.95 6.95 -13.69
CA ILE A 67 -3.52 7.50 -12.39
C ILE A 67 -2.09 7.04 -12.07
N ALA A 68 -1.77 5.75 -12.27
CA ALA A 68 -0.44 5.23 -12.04
C ALA A 68 0.62 5.94 -12.93
N ASN A 69 0.30 6.19 -14.19
CA ASN A 69 1.16 6.93 -15.11
C ASN A 69 1.35 8.39 -14.68
N LEU A 70 0.31 9.06 -14.18
CA LEU A 70 0.41 10.43 -13.64
C LEU A 70 1.31 10.48 -12.41
N ILE A 71 1.15 9.54 -11.46
CA ILE A 71 2.03 9.41 -10.28
C ILE A 71 3.48 9.16 -10.72
N ALA A 72 3.72 8.27 -11.68
CA ALA A 72 5.07 8.00 -12.17
C ALA A 72 5.72 9.25 -12.80
N LYS A 73 4.93 10.10 -13.48
CA LYS A 73 5.41 11.36 -14.05
C LYS A 73 5.86 12.36 -12.97
N THR A 74 5.25 12.39 -11.78
CA THR A 74 5.65 13.35 -10.73
C THR A 74 7.07 13.11 -10.20
N TYR A 75 7.60 11.89 -10.35
CA TYR A 75 8.98 11.56 -9.96
C TYR A 75 10.00 11.78 -11.07
N LYS A 76 9.55 11.98 -12.31
CA LYS A 76 10.39 12.49 -13.38
C LYS A 76 10.47 13.99 -13.16
N ILE A 77 11.43 14.42 -12.34
CA ILE A 77 11.80 15.83 -12.26
C ILE A 77 12.12 16.26 -13.69
N GLU A 78 11.31 17.16 -14.25
CA GLU A 78 11.69 17.90 -15.46
C GLU A 78 12.90 18.74 -15.06
N ASN A 79 14.08 18.26 -15.45
CA ASN A 79 15.32 19.03 -15.43
C ASN A 79 15.40 19.87 -16.68
#